data_AF-A0A953X1X3-F1
#
_entry.id   AF-A0A953X1X3-F1
#
_cell.length_a   1.000
_cell.length_b   1.000
_cell.length_c   1.000
_cell.angle_alpha   90.00
_cell.angle_beta   90.00
_cell.angle_gamma   90.00
#
_symmetry.space_group_name_H-M   'P 1'
#
loop_
_entity.id
_entity.type
_entity.pdbx_description
1 polymer ?
#
loop_
_entity_poly.entity_id
_entity_poly.type
_entity_poly.pdbx_seq_one_letter_code
_entity_poly.pdbx_strand_id
1 'polypeptide(L)'
;MVCRVTTFAFEGVEARPVDVQVQLTGGNPAFHIVGLPDKAVAESRERVRAAFASLGLALPPKRVIVNLAPADLPKEGSHYDLAIALAMLAIMGVIPPAELEQFAAMGELSLDGGLGETAGVLPAAMAAEAMELRLICPEICGTEAAWAGGSVIGARSLIALINHFTGRDMIGPPKAGELAEPPPGPDLRDVKGQEGAKRVLEIAAAGGHNLLFCGPPGSGKSMLAQRLPGLLPPLSARELLEVSQIHSIAGLLERGRLSRTRPFRAPHHS
;
A
#
# COMPACT_ATOMS: atom_id res chain seq x y z
N MET A 1 15.14 27.05 -0.90
CA MET A 1 13.75 26.58 -1.10
C MET A 1 13.76 25.07 -0.98
N VAL A 2 12.81 24.52 -0.24
CA VAL A 2 12.63 23.07 -0.04
C VAL A 2 11.22 22.74 -0.50
N CYS A 3 11.06 21.69 -1.30
CA CYS A 3 9.75 21.13 -1.64
C CYS A 3 9.52 19.87 -0.82
N ARG A 4 8.26 19.62 -0.45
CA ARG A 4 7.87 18.54 0.46
C ARG A 4 6.74 17.74 -0.15
N VAL A 5 6.77 16.43 0.05
CA VAL A 5 5.70 15.51 -0.33
C VAL A 5 5.60 14.44 0.75
N THR A 6 4.40 14.20 1.26
CA THR A 6 4.18 13.10 2.20
C THR A 6 4.15 11.77 1.47
N THR A 7 4.78 10.76 2.05
CA THR A 7 4.68 9.35 1.67
C THR A 7 4.60 8.51 2.93
N PHE A 8 4.68 7.19 2.83
CA PHE A 8 4.53 6.29 3.98
C PHE A 8 5.63 5.23 4.01
N ALA A 9 6.10 4.92 5.22
CA ALA A 9 6.79 3.68 5.54
C ALA A 9 5.83 2.73 6.28
N PHE A 10 6.10 1.43 6.27
CA PHE A 10 5.24 0.45 6.94
C PHE A 10 5.93 -0.15 8.15
N GLU A 11 5.25 -0.10 9.30
CA GLU A 11 5.63 -0.82 10.51
C GLU A 11 4.53 -1.86 10.80
N GLY A 12 4.75 -3.08 10.33
CA GLY A 12 3.68 -4.09 10.30
C GLY A 12 2.56 -3.67 9.35
N VAL A 13 1.36 -3.43 9.90
CA VAL A 13 0.20 -2.92 9.13
C VAL A 13 0.06 -1.40 9.18
N GLU A 14 0.81 -0.73 10.05
CA GLU A 14 0.68 0.70 10.24
C GLU A 14 1.46 1.47 9.17
N ALA A 15 0.77 2.35 8.44
CA ALA A 15 1.39 3.31 7.55
C ALA A 15 1.86 4.53 8.34
N ARG A 16 3.17 4.66 8.50
CA ARG A 16 3.84 5.75 9.21
C ARG A 16 4.22 6.86 8.23
N PRO A 17 3.80 8.12 8.45
CA PRO A 17 4.09 9.19 7.51
C PRO A 17 5.59 9.49 7.42
N VAL A 18 6.05 9.70 6.19
CA VAL A 18 7.41 10.11 5.85
C VAL A 18 7.33 11.39 5.03
N ASP A 19 8.04 12.43 5.45
CA ASP A 19 8.16 13.68 4.70
C ASP A 19 9.38 13.61 3.76
N VAL A 20 9.11 13.58 2.46
CA VAL A 20 10.13 13.61 1.40
C VAL A 20 10.47 15.06 1.11
N GLN A 21 11.64 15.48 1.56
CA GLN A 21 12.10 16.86 1.44
C GLN A 21 13.19 16.95 0.38
N VAL A 22 12.95 17.74 -0.67
CA VAL A 22 13.90 17.95 -1.75
C VAL A 22 14.47 19.36 -1.67
N GLN A 23 15.79 19.46 -1.71
CA GLN A 23 16.52 20.73 -1.76
C GLN A 23 17.53 20.75 -2.90
N LEU A 24 17.60 21.87 -3.61
CA LEU A 24 18.67 22.18 -4.56
C LEU A 24 19.71 23.09 -3.89
N THR A 25 20.97 22.66 -3.91
CA THR A 25 22.11 23.40 -3.36
C THR A 25 23.18 23.65 -4.42
N GLY A 26 24.06 24.61 -4.17
CA GLY A 26 25.20 24.91 -5.06
C GLY A 26 26.31 23.86 -4.99
N GLY A 27 27.21 23.89 -5.97
CA GLY A 27 28.35 22.97 -6.08
C GLY A 27 28.19 21.93 -7.19
N ASN A 28 29.06 20.92 -7.19
CA ASN A 28 29.07 19.89 -8.23
C ASN A 28 27.74 19.12 -8.28
N PRO A 29 27.21 18.82 -9.48
CA PRO A 29 26.01 18.02 -9.66
C PRO A 29 26.13 16.68 -8.93
N ALA A 30 25.17 16.40 -8.05
CA ALA A 30 25.09 15.15 -7.31
C ALA A 30 23.64 14.91 -6.87
N PHE A 31 23.28 13.65 -6.64
CA PHE A 31 21.95 13.26 -6.14
C PHE A 31 22.14 12.37 -4.93
N HIS A 32 21.74 12.86 -3.76
CA HIS A 32 21.86 12.16 -2.49
C HIS A 32 20.49 11.90 -1.88
N ILE A 33 20.30 10.69 -1.35
CA ILE A 33 19.13 10.30 -0.57
C ILE A 33 19.64 9.97 0.84
N VAL A 34 19.02 10.56 1.86
CA VAL A 34 19.38 10.40 3.28
C VAL A 34 18.12 10.17 4.13
N GLY A 35 18.29 9.66 5.36
CA GLY A 35 17.18 9.35 6.26
C GLY A 35 16.89 7.84 6.40
N LEU A 36 17.96 7.04 6.52
CA LEU A 36 17.94 5.57 6.59
C LEU A 36 17.26 4.86 5.39
N PRO A 37 17.64 5.18 4.14
CA PRO A 37 17.18 4.42 2.99
C PRO A 37 17.85 3.05 2.92
N ASP A 38 17.09 2.01 2.61
CA ASP A 38 17.64 0.74 2.15
C ASP A 38 18.21 0.86 0.71
N LYS A 39 18.68 -0.27 0.17
CA LYS A 39 19.23 -0.28 -1.19
C LYS A 39 18.19 0.09 -2.24
N ALA A 40 16.95 -0.39 -2.11
CA ALA A 40 15.89 -0.12 -3.08
C ALA A 40 15.54 1.37 -3.12
N VAL A 41 15.40 2.01 -1.97
CA VAL A 41 15.18 3.46 -1.83
C VAL A 41 16.37 4.26 -2.34
N ALA A 42 17.60 3.81 -2.06
CA ALA A 42 18.79 4.49 -2.58
C ALA A 42 18.85 4.49 -4.12
N GLU A 43 18.35 3.42 -4.76
CA GLU A 43 18.26 3.29 -6.22
C GLU A 43 17.16 4.17 -6.84
N SER A 44 16.25 4.75 -6.05
CA SER A 44 15.26 5.73 -6.52
C SER A 44 15.93 6.90 -7.27
N ARG A 45 17.15 7.27 -6.89
CA ARG A 45 17.92 8.33 -7.58
C ARG A 45 18.15 8.03 -9.07
N GLU A 46 18.37 6.77 -9.42
CA GLU A 46 18.63 6.38 -10.82
C GLU A 46 17.30 6.21 -11.57
N ARG A 47 16.27 5.66 -10.92
CA ARG A 47 14.94 5.53 -11.52
C ARG A 47 14.30 6.88 -11.82
N VAL A 48 14.35 7.82 -10.87
CA VAL A 48 13.87 9.20 -11.07
C VAL A 48 14.66 9.91 -12.18
N ARG A 49 15.99 9.74 -12.22
CA ARG A 49 16.82 10.33 -13.29
C ARG A 49 16.44 9.78 -14.66
N ALA A 50 16.29 8.46 -14.78
CA ALA A 50 15.95 7.81 -16.05
C ALA A 50 14.56 8.22 -16.53
N ALA A 51 13.57 8.21 -15.64
CA ALA A 51 12.20 8.64 -15.93
C ALA A 51 12.13 10.12 -16.35
N PHE A 52 12.95 11.00 -15.77
CA PHE A 52 12.98 12.39 -16.20
C PHE A 52 13.61 12.51 -17.59
N ALA A 53 14.68 11.76 -17.85
CA ALA A 53 15.31 11.73 -19.16
C ALA A 53 14.38 11.21 -20.26
N SER A 54 13.56 10.18 -19.99
CA SER A 54 12.58 9.66 -20.96
C SER A 54 11.50 10.69 -21.31
N LEU A 55 11.17 11.58 -20.37
CA LEU A 55 10.23 12.69 -20.56
C LEU A 55 10.86 13.95 -21.18
N GLY A 56 12.17 13.91 -21.49
CA GLY A 56 12.90 15.07 -21.99
C GLY A 56 13.14 16.15 -20.93
N LEU A 57 13.00 15.80 -19.64
CA LEU A 57 13.23 16.71 -18.51
C LEU A 57 14.67 16.58 -18.03
N ALA A 58 15.45 17.64 -18.23
CA ALA A 58 16.82 17.70 -17.71
C ALA A 58 16.82 18.00 -16.21
N LEU A 59 17.50 17.16 -15.42
CA LEU A 59 17.76 17.47 -14.02
C LEU A 59 18.64 18.72 -13.92
N PRO A 60 18.37 19.65 -12.98
CA PRO A 60 19.19 20.83 -12.79
C PRO A 60 20.66 20.46 -12.54
N PRO A 61 21.64 21.21 -13.08
CA PRO A 61 23.07 20.97 -12.84
C PRO A 61 23.48 21.50 -11.46
N LYS A 62 22.78 21.05 -10.42
CA LYS A 62 22.93 21.41 -9.01
C LYS A 62 23.02 20.15 -8.16
N ARG A 63 23.44 20.30 -6.91
CA ARG A 63 23.39 19.22 -5.94
C ARG A 63 21.96 19.07 -5.41
N VAL A 64 21.36 17.92 -5.66
CA VAL A 64 20.05 17.48 -5.16
C VAL A 64 20.24 16.70 -3.87
N ILE A 65 19.55 17.12 -2.81
CA ILE A 65 19.47 16.41 -1.54
C ILE A 65 18.01 16.04 -1.30
N VAL A 66 17.75 14.75 -1.17
CA VAL A 66 16.47 14.17 -0.77
C VAL A 66 16.60 13.67 0.67
N ASN A 67 15.88 14.27 1.59
CA ASN A 67 15.83 13.85 2.98
C ASN A 67 14.49 13.17 3.28
N LEU A 68 14.53 11.96 3.84
CA LEU A 68 13.36 11.17 4.22
C LEU A 68 13.18 11.25 5.74
N ALA A 69 12.30 12.14 6.21
CA ALA A 69 12.04 12.34 7.64
C ALA A 69 10.82 11.51 8.11
N PRO A 70 10.81 10.99 9.35
CA PRO A 70 11.79 11.19 10.42
C PRO A 70 13.00 10.25 10.28
N ALA A 71 14.19 10.66 10.72
CA ALA A 71 15.44 9.96 10.40
C ALA A 71 15.69 8.64 11.16
N ASP A 72 14.88 8.33 12.17
CA ASP A 72 14.93 7.14 13.02
C ASP A 72 14.09 5.97 12.48
N LEU A 73 13.21 6.23 11.53
CA LEU A 73 12.39 5.22 10.86
C LEU A 73 13.13 4.66 9.63
N PRO A 74 13.38 3.34 9.51
CA PRO A 74 13.92 2.75 8.29
C PRO A 74 12.97 2.93 7.09
N LYS A 75 13.52 3.24 5.91
CA LYS A 75 12.74 3.33 4.66
C LYS A 75 13.14 2.18 3.76
N GLU A 76 12.18 1.30 3.50
CA GLU A 76 12.38 0.07 2.73
C GLU A 76 11.39 0.01 1.56
N GLY A 77 11.86 -0.43 0.39
CA GLY A 77 11.05 -0.60 -0.81
C GLY A 77 11.18 0.54 -1.85
N SER A 78 10.63 0.31 -3.04
CA SER A 78 10.73 1.22 -4.20
C SER A 78 9.64 2.30 -4.24
N HIS A 79 8.60 2.21 -3.40
CA HIS A 79 7.40 3.05 -3.49
C HIS A 79 7.61 4.54 -3.19
N TYR A 80 8.80 4.92 -2.70
CA TYR A 80 9.19 6.31 -2.48
C TYR A 80 9.49 7.05 -3.79
N ASP A 81 9.71 6.31 -4.89
CA ASP A 81 10.10 6.89 -6.18
C ASP A 81 9.14 8.00 -6.62
N LEU A 82 7.83 7.75 -6.53
CA LEU A 82 6.81 8.71 -6.95
C LEU A 82 6.83 10.00 -6.12
N ALA A 83 6.94 9.90 -4.79
CA ALA A 83 7.01 11.07 -3.92
C ALA A 83 8.27 11.91 -4.20
N ILE A 84 9.41 11.25 -4.40
CA ILE A 84 10.67 11.90 -4.77
C ILE A 84 10.53 12.60 -6.14
N ALA A 85 9.96 11.91 -7.13
CA ALA A 85 9.73 12.47 -8.46
C ALA A 85 8.81 13.70 -8.43
N LEU A 86 7.71 13.66 -7.67
CA LEU A 86 6.78 14.79 -7.55
C LEU A 86 7.44 15.99 -6.84
N ALA A 87 8.17 15.75 -5.75
CA ALA A 87 8.93 16.79 -5.08
C ALA A 87 9.99 17.44 -6.01
N MET A 88 10.62 16.63 -6.86
CA MET A 88 11.56 17.09 -7.89
C MET A 88 10.86 17.91 -8.99
N LEU A 89 9.70 17.48 -9.49
CA LEU A 89 8.92 18.24 -10.47
C LEU A 89 8.47 19.60 -9.90
N ALA A 90 8.06 19.62 -8.63
CA ALA A 90 7.65 20.84 -7.94
C ALA A 90 8.81 21.82 -7.77
N ILE A 91 9.99 21.37 -7.30
CA ILE A 91 11.16 22.26 -7.12
C ILE A 91 11.74 22.75 -8.46
N MET A 92 11.50 22.01 -9.54
CA MET A 92 11.84 22.41 -10.91
C MET A 92 10.81 23.37 -11.52
N GLY A 93 9.67 23.60 -10.85
CA GLY A 93 8.59 24.45 -11.35
C GLY A 93 7.76 23.84 -12.47
N VAL A 94 7.82 22.51 -12.65
CA VAL A 94 7.03 21.79 -13.66
C VAL A 94 5.58 21.63 -13.20
N ILE A 95 5.37 21.46 -11.89
CA ILE A 95 4.04 21.40 -11.26
C ILE A 95 3.96 22.41 -10.11
N PRO A 96 2.76 22.91 -9.76
CA PRO A 96 2.58 23.86 -8.67
C PRO A 96 2.86 23.21 -7.30
N PRO A 97 3.84 23.70 -6.51
CA PRO A 97 4.15 23.11 -5.20
C PRO A 97 2.99 23.22 -4.22
N ALA A 98 2.19 24.29 -4.28
CA ALA A 98 1.06 24.52 -3.38
C ALA A 98 -0.08 23.49 -3.56
N GLU A 99 -0.27 22.96 -4.78
CA GLU A 99 -1.25 21.89 -5.00
C GLU A 99 -0.78 20.57 -4.38
N LEU A 100 0.52 20.32 -4.43
CA LEU A 100 1.12 19.07 -3.97
C LEU A 100 1.08 18.91 -2.44
N GLU A 101 0.99 20.00 -1.68
CA GLU A 101 0.85 19.99 -0.22
C GLU A 101 -0.42 19.28 0.27
N GLN A 102 -1.43 19.15 -0.61
CA GLN A 102 -2.69 18.45 -0.31
C GLN A 102 -2.62 16.95 -0.57
N PHE A 103 -1.46 16.45 -1.00
CA PHE A 103 -1.30 15.06 -1.41
C PHE A 103 -0.21 14.34 -0.63
N ALA A 104 -0.52 13.11 -0.26
CA ALA A 104 0.47 12.07 -0.10
C ALA A 104 0.68 11.33 -1.44
N ALA A 105 1.85 10.78 -1.66
CA ALA A 105 2.18 10.03 -2.86
C ALA A 105 2.93 8.74 -2.54
N MET A 106 2.59 7.68 -3.26
CA MET A 106 3.19 6.36 -3.10
C MET A 106 3.15 5.62 -4.42
N GLY A 107 4.27 5.11 -4.91
CA GLY A 107 4.33 4.32 -6.13
C GLY A 107 5.75 4.10 -6.63
N GLU A 108 5.98 2.93 -7.22
CA GLU A 108 7.22 2.62 -7.94
C GLU A 108 7.26 3.28 -9.31
N LEU A 109 8.44 3.74 -9.70
CA LEU A 109 8.67 4.40 -10.98
C LEU A 109 9.51 3.54 -11.91
N SER A 110 8.98 3.27 -13.10
CA SER A 110 9.75 2.66 -14.19
C SER A 110 10.68 3.67 -14.85
N LEU A 111 11.75 3.18 -15.48
CA LEU A 111 12.77 4.02 -16.14
C LEU A 111 12.21 4.87 -17.29
N ASP A 112 11.05 4.51 -17.84
CA ASP A 112 10.35 5.23 -18.90
C ASP A 112 9.34 6.27 -18.37
N GLY A 113 9.19 6.37 -17.04
CA GLY A 113 8.24 7.26 -16.37
C GLY A 113 6.86 6.65 -16.11
N GLY A 114 6.66 5.36 -16.40
CA GLY A 114 5.48 4.60 -16.01
C GLY A 114 5.42 4.35 -14.50
N LEU A 115 4.20 4.23 -13.95
CA LEU A 115 3.98 3.88 -12.55
C LEU A 115 3.64 2.40 -12.43
N GLY A 116 4.45 1.67 -11.66
CA GLY A 116 4.34 0.23 -11.47
C GLY A 116 3.41 -0.15 -10.32
N GLU A 117 3.04 -1.42 -10.24
CA GLU A 117 2.28 -1.95 -9.10
C GLU A 117 3.06 -1.75 -7.79
N THR A 118 2.35 -1.48 -6.70
CA THR A 118 2.96 -1.16 -5.41
C THR A 118 2.10 -1.71 -4.28
N ALA A 119 2.71 -2.47 -3.38
CA ALA A 119 2.05 -3.01 -2.19
C ALA A 119 1.80 -1.93 -1.13
N GLY A 120 0.80 -2.12 -0.26
CA GLY A 120 0.53 -1.23 0.87
C GLY A 120 -0.26 0.04 0.52
N VAL A 121 -0.87 0.10 -0.67
CA VAL A 121 -1.59 1.29 -1.14
C VAL A 121 -2.90 1.54 -0.36
N LEU A 122 -3.64 0.51 0.06
CA LEU A 122 -4.81 0.67 0.95
C LEU A 122 -4.46 1.32 2.30
N PRO A 123 -3.55 0.78 3.13
CA PRO A 123 -3.20 1.41 4.41
C PRO A 123 -2.61 2.81 4.22
N ALA A 124 -1.86 3.05 3.14
CA ALA A 124 -1.39 4.39 2.79
C ALA A 124 -2.55 5.35 2.48
N ALA A 125 -3.58 4.90 1.76
CA ALA A 125 -4.77 5.71 1.47
C ALA A 125 -5.56 6.05 2.74
N MET A 126 -5.73 5.08 3.64
CA MET A 126 -6.39 5.29 4.93
C MET A 126 -5.60 6.25 5.83
N ALA A 127 -4.27 6.14 5.84
CA ALA A 127 -3.42 7.06 6.60
C ALA A 127 -3.42 8.48 6.00
N ALA A 128 -3.40 8.61 4.67
CA ALA A 128 -3.54 9.90 3.99
C ALA A 128 -4.86 10.57 4.35
N GLU A 129 -5.97 9.82 4.29
CA GLU A 129 -7.29 10.33 4.68
C GLU A 129 -7.35 10.77 6.15
N ALA A 130 -6.75 10.00 7.06
CA ALA A 130 -6.66 10.38 8.48
C ALA A 130 -5.82 11.65 8.71
N MET A 131 -4.93 12.00 7.78
CA MET A 131 -4.15 13.24 7.76
C MET A 131 -4.82 14.36 6.95
N GLU A 132 -6.05 14.17 6.48
CA GLU A 132 -6.78 15.09 5.58
C GLU A 132 -6.06 15.33 4.24
N LEU A 133 -5.22 14.37 3.83
CA LEU A 133 -4.52 14.37 2.55
C LEU A 133 -5.22 13.49 1.52
N ARG A 134 -5.05 13.84 0.26
CA ARG A 134 -5.42 13.01 -0.89
C ARG A 134 -4.27 12.05 -1.20
N LEU A 135 -4.52 10.88 -1.77
CA LEU A 135 -3.45 9.95 -2.17
C LEU A 135 -3.24 9.97 -3.68
N ILE A 136 -1.97 10.06 -4.12
CA ILE A 136 -1.55 9.76 -5.48
C ILE A 136 -0.89 8.39 -5.49
N CYS A 137 -1.38 7.49 -6.34
CA CYS A 137 -0.84 6.15 -6.48
C CYS A 137 -0.82 5.69 -7.95
N PRO A 138 -0.17 4.56 -8.26
CA PRO A 138 -0.31 3.89 -9.55
C PRO A 138 -1.79 3.61 -9.87
N GLU A 139 -2.17 3.77 -11.13
CA GLU A 139 -3.54 3.51 -11.61
C GLU A 139 -3.98 2.07 -11.31
N ILE A 140 -3.05 1.11 -11.47
CA ILE A 140 -3.29 -0.31 -11.20
C ILE A 140 -3.69 -0.57 -9.74
N CYS A 141 -3.18 0.23 -8.80
CA CYS A 141 -3.48 0.15 -7.37
C CYS A 141 -4.67 1.03 -6.95
N GLY A 142 -5.20 1.87 -7.86
CA GLY A 142 -6.23 2.85 -7.55
C GLY A 142 -7.55 2.22 -7.07
N THR A 143 -7.88 1.03 -7.59
CA THR A 143 -9.09 0.29 -7.19
C THR A 143 -9.05 -0.16 -5.73
N GLU A 144 -7.86 -0.47 -5.24
CA GLU A 144 -7.63 -0.81 -3.85
C GLU A 144 -7.66 0.44 -2.96
N ALA A 145 -6.90 1.48 -3.32
CA ALA A 145 -6.86 2.74 -2.56
C ALA A 145 -8.26 3.35 -2.36
N ALA A 146 -9.14 3.23 -3.36
CA ALA A 146 -10.50 3.75 -3.31
C ALA A 146 -11.35 3.15 -2.17
N TRP A 147 -10.95 2.04 -1.55
CA TRP A 147 -11.63 1.48 -0.38
C TRP A 147 -11.43 2.29 0.91
N ALA A 148 -10.43 3.16 0.97
CA ALA A 148 -10.23 4.02 2.14
C ALA A 148 -11.42 4.95 2.38
N GLY A 149 -12.06 5.45 1.29
CA GLY A 149 -13.11 6.47 1.34
C GLY A 149 -12.61 7.87 0.99
N GLY A 150 -11.30 8.09 1.16
CA GLY A 150 -10.60 9.32 0.80
C GLY A 150 -10.47 9.60 -0.70
N SER A 151 -9.99 10.80 -1.02
CA SER A 151 -9.78 11.24 -2.39
C SER A 151 -8.47 10.69 -2.97
N VAL A 152 -8.58 9.84 -3.98
CA VAL A 152 -7.45 9.15 -4.62
C VAL A 152 -7.28 9.61 -6.07
N ILE A 153 -6.03 9.72 -6.52
CA ILE A 153 -5.64 9.87 -7.93
C ILE A 153 -4.80 8.65 -8.32
N GLY A 154 -5.37 7.81 -9.19
CA GLY A 154 -4.64 6.69 -9.80
C GLY A 154 -4.06 7.12 -11.16
N ALA A 155 -2.73 7.17 -11.27
CA ALA A 155 -2.06 7.59 -12.50
C ALA A 155 -1.20 6.47 -13.12
N ARG A 156 -1.18 6.40 -14.45
CA ARG A 156 -0.36 5.44 -15.20
C ARG A 156 1.11 5.82 -15.34
N SER A 157 1.43 7.11 -15.20
CA SER A 157 2.76 7.65 -15.46
C SER A 157 2.95 9.06 -14.91
N LEU A 158 4.20 9.49 -14.80
CA LEU A 158 4.55 10.87 -14.42
C LEU A 158 4.00 11.91 -15.40
N ILE A 159 3.98 11.62 -16.70
CA ILE A 159 3.43 12.57 -17.68
C ILE A 159 1.93 12.79 -17.49
N ALA A 160 1.19 11.74 -17.08
CA ALA A 160 -0.23 11.88 -16.75
C ALA A 160 -0.42 12.79 -15.53
N LEU A 161 0.43 12.66 -14.51
CA LEU A 161 0.42 13.56 -13.34
C LEU A 161 0.79 15.00 -13.68
N ILE A 162 1.79 15.22 -14.54
CA ILE A 162 2.14 16.56 -15.02
C ILE A 162 0.95 17.19 -15.75
N ASN A 163 0.29 16.44 -16.64
CA ASN A 163 -0.88 16.94 -17.36
C ASN A 163 -2.06 17.24 -16.41
N HIS A 164 -2.23 16.46 -15.35
CA HIS A 164 -3.22 16.72 -14.31
C HIS A 164 -2.94 18.04 -13.57
N PHE A 165 -1.74 18.20 -13.01
CA PHE A 165 -1.35 19.39 -12.24
C PHE A 165 -1.20 20.66 -13.09
N THR A 166 -1.09 20.52 -14.42
CA THR A 166 -1.07 21.67 -15.35
C THR A 166 -2.44 21.96 -15.98
N GLY A 167 -3.49 21.22 -15.58
CA GLY A 167 -4.85 21.41 -16.07
C GLY A 167 -5.09 20.99 -17.53
N ARG A 168 -4.18 20.21 -18.12
CA ARG A 168 -4.30 19.74 -19.52
C ARG A 168 -5.19 18.52 -19.65
N ASP A 169 -5.07 17.57 -18.71
CA ASP A 169 -5.85 16.34 -18.70
C ASP A 169 -6.11 15.90 -17.26
N MET A 170 -7.37 15.98 -16.83
CA MET A 170 -7.76 15.74 -15.43
C MET A 170 -8.03 14.25 -15.20
N ILE A 171 -7.22 13.64 -14.34
CA ILE A 171 -7.45 12.27 -13.86
C ILE A 171 -8.64 12.25 -12.89
N GLY A 172 -9.63 11.41 -13.19
CA GLY A 172 -10.78 11.16 -12.32
C GLY A 172 -10.46 10.20 -11.17
N PRO A 173 -11.25 10.20 -10.09
CA PRO A 173 -11.04 9.29 -8.96
C PRO A 173 -11.25 7.83 -9.41
N PRO A 174 -10.40 6.89 -8.96
CA PRO A 174 -10.60 5.48 -9.24
C PRO A 174 -11.88 4.96 -8.55
N LYS A 175 -12.46 3.91 -9.12
CA LYS A 175 -13.58 3.20 -8.50
C LYS A 175 -13.03 2.09 -7.62
N ALA A 176 -13.62 1.94 -6.43
CA ALA A 176 -13.33 0.80 -5.56
C ALA A 176 -13.56 -0.52 -6.30
N GLY A 177 -12.73 -1.51 -5.99
CA GLY A 177 -12.88 -2.86 -6.54
C GLY A 177 -14.20 -3.52 -6.12
N GLU A 178 -14.41 -4.74 -6.60
CA GLU A 178 -15.61 -5.50 -6.25
C GLU A 178 -15.48 -6.15 -4.86
N LEU A 179 -16.60 -6.18 -4.13
CA LEU A 179 -16.71 -7.01 -2.95
C LEU A 179 -17.04 -8.44 -3.38
N ALA A 180 -16.08 -9.35 -3.27
CA ALA A 180 -16.29 -10.76 -3.59
C ALA A 180 -17.15 -11.43 -2.52
N GLU A 181 -18.17 -12.17 -2.97
CA GLU A 181 -18.92 -13.07 -2.09
C GLU A 181 -18.03 -14.22 -1.61
N PRO A 182 -18.12 -14.60 -0.32
CA PRO A 182 -17.35 -15.72 0.19
C PRO A 182 -17.80 -17.01 -0.50
N PRO A 183 -16.88 -17.83 -1.04
CA PRO A 183 -17.24 -19.13 -1.56
C PRO A 183 -17.77 -20.01 -0.42
N PRO A 184 -18.63 -21.00 -0.71
CA PRO A 184 -19.05 -21.97 0.29
C PRO A 184 -17.82 -22.69 0.87
N GLY A 185 -17.63 -22.56 2.19
CA GLY A 185 -16.55 -23.20 2.92
C GLY A 185 -16.90 -24.63 3.37
N PRO A 186 -15.91 -25.38 3.89
CA PRO A 186 -16.16 -26.70 4.46
C PRO A 186 -17.09 -26.60 5.67
N ASP A 187 -18.01 -27.56 5.79
CA ASP A 187 -19.04 -27.58 6.84
C ASP A 187 -18.62 -28.49 8.01
N LEU A 188 -19.01 -28.12 9.23
CA LEU A 188 -18.85 -28.95 10.42
C LEU A 188 -19.61 -30.29 10.31
N ARG A 189 -20.68 -30.32 9.51
CA ARG A 189 -21.45 -31.54 9.18
C ARG A 189 -20.61 -32.63 8.50
N ASP A 190 -19.52 -32.24 7.84
CA ASP A 190 -18.61 -33.20 7.19
C ASP A 190 -17.74 -33.95 8.22
N VAL A 191 -17.64 -33.46 9.45
CA VAL A 191 -16.86 -34.10 10.53
C VAL A 191 -17.67 -35.22 11.15
N LYS A 192 -17.22 -36.46 10.98
CA LYS A 192 -17.83 -37.64 11.61
C LYS A 192 -17.34 -37.79 13.05
N GLY A 193 -18.27 -37.86 14.02
CA GLY A 193 -17.96 -37.95 15.45
C GLY A 193 -17.39 -36.65 16.04
N GLN A 194 -16.61 -36.76 17.12
CA GLN A 194 -15.95 -35.62 17.79
C GLN A 194 -16.92 -34.55 18.38
N GLU A 195 -18.08 -34.97 18.89
CA GLU A 195 -19.14 -34.06 19.35
C GLU A 195 -18.67 -33.04 20.40
N GLY A 196 -17.79 -33.44 21.33
CA GLY A 196 -17.19 -32.52 22.29
C GLY A 196 -16.33 -31.44 21.62
N ALA A 197 -15.51 -31.82 20.64
CA ALA A 197 -14.64 -30.89 19.93
C ALA A 197 -15.43 -29.95 19.01
N LYS A 198 -16.47 -30.47 18.33
CA LYS A 198 -17.43 -29.67 17.56
C LYS A 198 -18.10 -28.61 18.44
N ARG A 199 -18.58 -29.01 19.62
CA ARG A 199 -19.23 -28.10 20.55
C ARG A 199 -18.30 -27.00 21.05
N VAL A 200 -17.06 -27.34 21.37
CA VAL A 200 -16.04 -26.35 21.75
C VAL A 200 -15.77 -25.38 20.60
N LEU A 201 -15.75 -25.87 19.35
CA LEU A 201 -15.56 -25.03 18.17
C LEU A 201 -16.70 -24.02 17.98
N GLU A 202 -17.95 -24.45 18.15
CA GLU A 202 -19.12 -23.56 18.12
C GLU A 202 -19.08 -22.51 19.22
N ILE A 203 -18.77 -22.92 20.45
CA ILE A 203 -18.67 -22.00 21.60
C ILE A 203 -17.59 -20.95 21.35
N ALA A 204 -16.43 -21.37 20.82
CA ALA A 204 -15.35 -20.45 20.50
C ALA A 204 -15.71 -19.50 19.36
N ALA A 205 -16.37 -20.00 18.31
CA ALA A 205 -16.82 -19.17 17.19
C ALA A 205 -17.85 -18.12 17.65
N ALA A 206 -18.81 -18.51 18.48
CA ALA A 206 -19.82 -17.60 19.01
C ALA A 206 -19.27 -16.61 20.03
N GLY A 207 -18.31 -17.04 20.86
CA GLY A 207 -17.73 -16.23 21.94
C GLY A 207 -16.48 -15.45 21.56
N GLY A 208 -15.96 -15.60 20.34
CA GLY A 208 -14.69 -14.99 19.93
C GLY A 208 -13.48 -15.49 20.73
N HIS A 209 -13.48 -16.77 21.13
CA HIS A 209 -12.43 -17.36 21.96
C HIS A 209 -11.27 -17.90 21.13
N ASN A 210 -10.05 -17.76 21.66
CA ASN A 210 -8.88 -18.41 21.11
C ASN A 210 -8.92 -19.92 21.38
N LEU A 211 -8.54 -20.73 20.39
CA LEU A 211 -8.50 -22.18 20.48
C LEU A 211 -7.10 -22.72 20.17
N LEU A 212 -6.66 -23.69 20.97
CA LEU A 212 -5.47 -24.50 20.71
C LEU A 212 -5.88 -25.96 20.52
N PHE A 213 -5.57 -26.54 19.36
CA PHE A 213 -5.79 -27.96 19.09
C PHE A 213 -4.56 -28.77 19.50
N CYS A 214 -4.73 -29.70 20.43
CA CYS A 214 -3.68 -30.63 20.88
C CYS A 214 -4.12 -32.09 20.72
N GLY A 215 -3.23 -32.97 20.28
CA GLY A 215 -3.50 -34.40 20.15
C GLY A 215 -2.68 -35.12 19.07
N PRO A 216 -2.71 -36.47 19.02
CA PRO A 216 -1.90 -37.27 18.11
C PRO A 216 -2.23 -37.00 16.63
N PRO A 217 -1.32 -37.30 15.67
CA PRO A 217 -1.61 -37.17 14.23
C PRO A 217 -2.84 -37.99 13.84
N GLY A 218 -3.58 -37.54 12.82
CA GLY A 218 -4.80 -38.22 12.35
C GLY A 218 -6.07 -37.99 13.19
N SER A 219 -5.99 -37.31 14.33
CA SER A 219 -7.15 -37.04 15.22
C SER A 219 -8.20 -36.04 14.68
N GLY A 220 -8.04 -35.53 13.45
CA GLY A 220 -8.99 -34.59 12.85
C GLY A 220 -8.78 -33.10 13.22
N LYS A 221 -7.66 -32.74 13.87
CA LYS A 221 -7.35 -31.34 14.25
C LYS A 221 -7.43 -30.36 13.08
N SER A 222 -6.71 -30.64 11.99
CA SER A 222 -6.69 -29.78 10.80
C SER A 222 -8.07 -29.73 10.13
N MET A 223 -8.81 -30.85 10.16
CA MET A 223 -10.17 -30.92 9.62
C MET A 223 -11.11 -29.98 10.40
N LEU A 224 -11.06 -29.99 11.74
CA LEU A 224 -11.82 -29.06 12.58
C LEU A 224 -11.38 -27.61 12.39
N ALA A 225 -10.08 -27.33 12.36
CA ALA A 225 -9.55 -25.98 12.20
C ALA A 225 -10.00 -25.31 10.88
N GLN A 226 -10.01 -26.06 9.77
CA GLN A 226 -10.46 -25.56 8.46
C GLN A 226 -11.94 -25.16 8.42
N ARG A 227 -12.75 -25.63 9.37
CA ARG A 227 -14.21 -25.39 9.42
C ARG A 227 -14.59 -24.23 10.33
N LEU A 228 -13.67 -23.77 11.19
CA LEU A 228 -13.88 -22.61 12.04
C LEU A 228 -14.28 -21.35 11.25
N PRO A 229 -13.62 -20.99 10.12
CA PRO A 229 -14.01 -19.84 9.32
C PRO A 229 -15.47 -19.88 8.84
N GLY A 230 -16.01 -21.07 8.56
CA GLY A 230 -17.40 -21.25 8.13
C GLY A 230 -18.44 -21.11 9.23
N LEU A 231 -18.04 -21.21 10.51
CA LEU A 231 -18.91 -21.01 11.67
C LEU A 231 -18.98 -19.54 12.10
N LEU A 232 -17.98 -18.74 11.73
CA LEU A 232 -17.90 -17.33 12.07
C LEU A 232 -18.83 -16.51 11.17
N PRO A 233 -19.43 -15.42 11.69
CA PRO A 233 -20.15 -14.49 10.83
C PRO A 233 -19.20 -13.88 9.78
N PRO A 234 -19.71 -13.45 8.61
CA PRO A 234 -18.93 -12.71 7.63
C PRO A 234 -18.20 -11.52 8.28
N LEU A 235 -17.07 -11.11 7.70
CA LEU A 235 -16.35 -9.94 8.18
C LEU A 235 -17.27 -8.71 8.15
N SER A 236 -17.32 -7.98 9.26
CA SER A 236 -17.86 -6.62 9.29
C SER A 236 -17.02 -5.69 8.40
N ALA A 237 -17.55 -4.51 8.05
CA ALA A 237 -16.81 -3.56 7.20
C ALA A 237 -15.46 -3.16 7.80
N ARG A 238 -15.39 -3.01 9.13
CA ARG A 238 -14.13 -2.71 9.84
C ARG A 238 -13.14 -3.86 9.76
N GLU A 239 -13.57 -5.08 10.11
CA GLU A 239 -12.70 -6.26 10.07
C GLU A 239 -12.23 -6.55 8.63
N LEU A 240 -13.09 -6.30 7.64
CA LEU A 240 -12.76 -6.40 6.22
C LEU A 240 -11.57 -5.49 5.88
N LEU A 241 -11.61 -4.21 6.26
CA LEU A 241 -10.53 -3.27 6.01
C LEU A 241 -9.25 -3.65 6.78
N GLU A 242 -9.37 -4.07 8.04
CA GLU A 242 -8.22 -4.53 8.84
C GLU A 242 -7.51 -5.74 8.20
N VAL A 243 -8.26 -6.75 7.76
CA VAL A 243 -7.71 -7.90 7.03
C VAL A 243 -7.14 -7.49 5.68
N SER A 244 -7.81 -6.56 4.99
CA SER A 244 -7.38 -6.11 3.67
C SER A 244 -6.08 -5.31 3.72
N GLN A 245 -5.82 -4.55 4.78
CA GLN A 245 -4.52 -3.88 4.98
C GLN A 245 -3.36 -4.87 5.05
N ILE A 246 -3.56 -6.02 5.71
CA ILE A 246 -2.54 -7.09 5.75
C ILE A 246 -2.30 -7.64 4.33
N HIS A 247 -3.37 -7.95 3.59
CA HIS A 247 -3.25 -8.45 2.22
C HIS A 247 -2.62 -7.42 1.27
N SER A 248 -2.93 -6.14 1.44
CA SER A 248 -2.36 -5.03 0.68
C SER A 248 -0.84 -4.98 0.80
N ILE A 249 -0.34 -4.98 2.04
CA ILE A 249 1.10 -4.93 2.33
C ILE A 249 1.79 -6.21 1.87
N ALA A 250 1.10 -7.34 1.95
CA ALA A 250 1.58 -8.62 1.41
C ALA A 250 1.51 -8.71 -0.13
N GLY A 251 0.93 -7.72 -0.83
CA GLY A 251 0.75 -7.74 -2.29
C GLY A 251 -0.24 -8.81 -2.77
N LEU A 252 -1.23 -9.17 -1.95
CA LEU A 252 -2.18 -10.26 -2.20
C LEU A 252 -3.58 -9.77 -2.66
N LEU A 253 -3.80 -8.46 -2.76
CA LEU A 253 -5.07 -7.89 -3.20
C LEU A 253 -5.16 -7.83 -4.73
N GLU A 254 -5.67 -8.91 -5.33
CA GLU A 254 -5.88 -8.95 -6.77
C GLU A 254 -6.94 -7.93 -7.23
N ARG A 255 -6.52 -6.98 -8.08
CA ARG A 255 -7.41 -5.98 -8.71
C ARG A 255 -8.26 -5.18 -7.71
N GLY A 256 -7.73 -4.95 -6.50
CA GLY A 256 -8.43 -4.24 -5.42
C GLY A 256 -9.71 -4.93 -4.94
N ARG A 257 -9.88 -6.24 -5.19
CA ARG A 257 -11.03 -7.01 -4.71
C ARG A 257 -10.86 -7.30 -3.23
N LEU A 258 -11.88 -6.96 -2.44
CA LEU A 258 -11.95 -7.35 -1.03
C LEU A 258 -12.90 -8.53 -0.87
N SER A 259 -12.69 -9.36 0.15
CA SER A 259 -13.54 -10.52 0.43
C SER A 259 -14.02 -10.52 1.87
N ARG A 260 -15.32 -10.76 2.08
CA ARG A 260 -15.89 -10.96 3.43
C ARG A 260 -15.54 -12.32 4.05
N THR A 261 -14.79 -13.15 3.33
CA THR A 261 -14.34 -14.47 3.79
C THR A 261 -13.39 -14.30 4.98
N ARG A 262 -13.65 -15.01 6.06
CA ARG A 262 -12.73 -15.06 7.21
C ARG A 262 -11.40 -15.70 6.77
N PRO A 263 -10.26 -15.04 6.98
CA PRO A 263 -8.98 -15.55 6.52
C PRO A 263 -8.64 -16.87 7.23
N PHE A 264 -8.05 -17.80 6.49
CA PHE A 264 -7.56 -19.06 7.02
C PHE A 264 -6.18 -19.34 6.43
N ARG A 265 -5.20 -19.59 7.30
CA ARG A 265 -3.86 -19.99 6.90
C ARG A 265 -3.66 -21.45 7.30
N ALA A 266 -3.56 -22.34 6.31
CA ALA A 266 -3.30 -23.74 6.63
C ALA A 266 -1.89 -23.88 7.22
N PRO A 267 -1.70 -24.72 8.26
CA PRO A 267 -0.39 -24.92 8.88
C PRO A 267 0.61 -25.64 7.97
N HIS A 268 0.13 -26.26 6.89
CA HIS A 268 0.93 -26.87 5.83
C HIS A 268 0.89 -26.01 4.57
N HIS A 269 1.39 -24.78 4.68
CA HIS A 269 1.79 -23.99 3.52
C HIS A 269 3.29 -23.73 3.63
N SER A 270 4.05 -24.56 2.93
CA SER A 270 5.33 -24.18 2.32
C SER A 270 5.09 -23.18 1.20
#